data_AF-A0A699S3C8-F1
#
_entry.id   AF-A0A699S3C8-F1
#
_cell.length_a   1.000
_cell.length_b   1.000
_cell.length_c   1.000
_cell.angle_alpha   90.00
_cell.angle_beta   90.00
_cell.angle_gamma   90.00
#
_symmetry.space_group_name_H-M   'P 1'
#
loop_
_entity.id
_entity.type
_entity.pdbx_description
1 polymer ?
#
loop_
_entity_poly.entity_id
_entity_poly.type
_entity_poly.pdbx_seq_one_letter_code
_entity_poly.pdbx_strand_id
1 'polypeptide(L)' 'MDLPHHLEYAFLEGDNKLPVIIAKELRSEEKAALIKVLKSHKRAIAWKLSDIQGINPEFCTHKILMEEDYKPAVQHQRR' A
#
# COMPACT_ATOMS: atom_id res chain seq x y z
N MET A 1 -9.89 1.95 9.68
CA MET A 1 -9.45 0.70 9.02
C MET A 1 -8.82 -0.15 10.09
N ASP A 2 -9.56 -1.15 10.60
CA ASP A 2 -8.98 -2.08 11.56
C ASP A 2 -8.07 -3.07 10.85
N LEU A 3 -6.90 -3.31 11.45
CA LEU A 3 -5.96 -4.30 10.96
C LEU A 3 -6.44 -5.70 11.39
N PRO A 4 -6.37 -6.72 10.52
CA PRO A 4 -6.69 -8.10 10.91
C PRO A 4 -5.92 -8.54 12.16
N HIS A 5 -6.53 -9.33 13.03
CA HIS A 5 -6.00 -9.65 14.36
C HIS A 5 -4.67 -10.43 14.36
N HIS A 6 -4.33 -11.09 13.24
CA HIS A 6 -3.07 -11.81 13.02
C HIS A 6 -1.94 -10.89 12.51
N LEU A 7 -2.21 -9.60 12.31
CA LEU A 7 -1.24 -8.64 11.81
C LEU A 7 -1.00 -7.54 12.85
N GLU A 8 0.18 -6.94 12.82
CA GLU A 8 0.52 -5.77 13.62
C GLU A 8 1.42 -4.81 12.85
N TYR A 9 1.46 -3.56 13.31
CA TYR A 9 2.37 -2.55 12.78
C TYR A 9 3.74 -2.67 13.43
N ALA A 10 4.77 -2.52 12.60
CA ALA A 10 6.13 -2.26 13.03
C ALA A 10 6.69 -1.07 12.25
N PHE A 11 7.70 -0.40 12.81
CA PHE A 11 8.22 0.84 12.25
C PHE A 11 9.70 0.69 11.89
N LEU A 12 10.04 1.09 10.66
CA LEU A 12 11.42 1.00 10.16
C LEU A 12 12.28 2.21 10.58
N GLU A 13 11.67 3.26 11.13
CA GLU A 13 12.32 4.47 11.64
C GLU A 13 11.75 4.91 12.99
N GLY A 14 12.47 5.83 13.65
CA GLY A 14 11.94 6.53 14.84
C GLY A 14 10.72 7.38 14.50
N ASP A 15 9.99 7.80 15.53
CA ASP A 15 8.79 8.64 15.44
C ASP A 15 7.59 8.01 14.69
N ASN A 16 7.44 6.68 14.72
CA ASN A 16 6.36 5.97 14.02
C ASN A 16 6.32 6.22 12.50
N LYS A 17 7.49 6.51 11.90
CA LYS A 17 7.63 6.70 10.45
C LYS A 17 7.88 5.36 9.75
N LEU A 18 7.48 5.29 8.49
CA LEU A 18 7.60 4.10 7.63
C LEU A 18 6.98 2.84 8.28
N PRO A 19 5.64 2.83 8.47
CA PRO A 19 4.95 1.66 8.99
C PRO A 19 5.05 0.50 7.99
N VAL A 20 5.34 -0.68 8.51
CA VAL A 20 5.21 -1.97 7.82
C VAL A 20 4.24 -2.84 8.58
N ILE A 21 3.47 -3.65 7.86
CA ILE A 21 2.55 -4.62 8.45
C ILE A 21 3.25 -5.98 8.49
N ILE A 22 3.32 -6.59 9.66
CA ILE A 22 3.97 -7.89 9.88
C ILE A 22 2.99 -8.86 10.56
N ALA A 23 3.28 -10.16 10.48
CA ALA A 23 2.53 -11.16 11.22
C ALA A 23 2.78 -11.05 12.73
N LYS A 24 1.70 -11.05 13.50
CA LYS A 24 1.73 -10.91 14.96
C LYS A 24 2.31 -12.15 15.63
N GLU A 25 2.12 -13.33 15.04
CA GLU A 25 2.58 -14.63 15.56
C GLU A 25 4.09 -14.84 15.47
N LEU A 26 4.84 -13.95 14.81
CA LEU A 26 6.30 -14.06 14.73
C LEU A 26 6.94 -14.01 16.12
N ARG A 27 7.97 -14.83 16.34
CA ARG A 27 8.77 -14.77 17.57
C ARG A 27 9.56 -13.47 17.63
N SER A 28 9.92 -13.04 18.83
CA SER A 28 10.66 -11.79 19.05
C SER A 28 11.96 -11.72 18.23
N GLU A 29 12.67 -12.84 18.13
CA GLU A 29 13.93 -12.95 17.37
C GLU A 29 13.68 -12.83 15.86
N GLU A 30 12.61 -13.44 15.37
CA GLU A 30 12.19 -13.39 13.96
C GLU A 30 11.76 -11.97 13.58
N LYS A 31 10.99 -11.30 14.45
CA LYS A 31 10.61 -9.89 14.28
C LYS A 31 11.86 -9.01 14.20
N ALA A 32 12.80 -9.16 15.13
CA ALA A 32 14.03 -8.38 15.13
C ALA A 32 14.87 -8.60 13.85
N ALA A 33 15.03 -9.87 13.43
CA ALA A 33 15.74 -10.22 12.21
C ALA A 33 15.07 -9.64 10.96
N LEU A 34 13.74 -9.78 10.86
CA LEU A 34 12.93 -9.22 9.77
C LEU A 34 13.10 -7.71 9.71
N ILE A 35 12.89 -6.99 10.82
CA ILE A 35 13.03 -5.54 10.87
C ILE A 35 14.43 -5.09 10.49
N LYS A 36 15.48 -5.83 10.87
CA LYS A 36 16.86 -5.54 10.46
C LYS A 36 17.04 -5.61 8.94
N VAL A 37 16.50 -6.65 8.30
CA VAL A 37 16.57 -6.82 6.83
C VAL A 37 15.74 -5.74 6.13
N LEU A 38 14.55 -5.44 6.61
CA LEU A 38 13.70 -4.38 6.05
C LEU A 38 14.37 -3.00 6.18
N LYS A 39 15.05 -2.73 7.31
CA LYS A 39 15.82 -1.50 7.50
C LYS A 39 17.01 -1.37 6.54
N SER A 40 17.69 -2.46 6.18
CA SER A 40 18.79 -2.40 5.21
C SER A 40 18.30 -2.26 3.76
N HIS A 41 17.08 -2.70 3.46
CA HIS A 41 16.48 -2.67 2.12
C HIS A 41 15.35 -1.64 1.97
N LYS A 42 15.32 -0.59 2.81
CA LYS A 42 14.28 0.46 2.76
C LYS A 42 14.03 0.98 1.36
N ARG A 43 15.09 1.22 0.58
CA ARG A 43 14.98 1.72 -0.79
C ARG A 43 14.20 0.79 -1.71
N ALA A 44 14.23 -0.52 -1.51
CA ALA A 44 13.49 -1.49 -2.32
C ALA A 44 11.99 -1.55 -1.96
N ILE A 45 11.65 -1.17 -0.73
CA ILE A 45 10.30 -1.28 -0.16
C ILE A 45 9.57 0.06 -0.20
N ALA A 46 10.31 1.17 -0.09
CA ALA A 46 9.81 2.53 -0.10
C ALA A 46 9.60 3.09 -1.52
N TRP A 47 9.61 2.25 -2.57
CA TRP A 47 9.25 2.70 -3.91
C TRP A 47 7.82 3.21 -3.89
N LYS A 48 7.68 4.52 -4.01
CA LYS A 48 6.40 5.13 -4.34
C LYS A 48 6.15 4.92 -5.83
N LEU A 49 4.88 4.99 -6.22
CA LEU A 49 4.50 4.92 -7.64
C LEU A 49 5.27 5.96 -8.50
N SER A 50 5.62 7.10 -7.90
CA SER A 50 6.45 8.16 -8.50
C SER A 50 7.90 7.75 -8.80
N ASP A 51 8.43 6.73 -8.12
CA ASP A 51 9.80 6.25 -8.30
C ASP A 51 9.91 5.27 -9.48
N ILE A 52 8.78 4.80 -10.04
CA ILE A 52 8.74 3.91 -11.19
C ILE A 52 8.79 4.76 -12.47
N GLN A 53 9.98 4.85 -13.06
CA GLN A 53 10.22 5.61 -14.29
C GLN A 53 9.32 5.10 -15.43
N GLY A 54 8.47 6.00 -15.97
CA GLY A 54 7.50 5.67 -17.03
C GLY A 54 6.06 5.47 -16.55
N ILE A 55 5.83 5.33 -15.24
CA ILE A 55 4.49 5.38 -14.63
C ILE A 55 4.27 6.79 -14.10
N ASN A 56 3.71 7.68 -14.92
CA ASN A 56 3.24 8.97 -14.42
C ASN A 56 1.93 8.74 -13.63
N PRO A 57 1.84 9.13 -12.34
CA PRO A 57 0.62 9.03 -11.55
C PRO A 57 -0.60 9.69 -12.19
N GLU A 58 -0.42 10.78 -12.95
CA GLU A 58 -1.50 11.42 -13.71
C GLU A 58 -2.08 10.49 -14.77
N PHE A 59 -1.23 9.71 -15.46
CA PHE A 59 -1.62 8.75 -16.48
C PHE A 59 -2.23 7.46 -15.91
N CYS A 60 -1.99 7.15 -14.63
CA CYS A 60 -2.66 6.04 -13.95
C CYS A 60 -4.14 6.34 -13.66
N THR A 61 -4.54 7.60 -13.76
CA THR A 61 -5.95 8.00 -13.70
C THR A 61 -6.56 7.79 -15.08
N HIS A 62 -7.22 6.66 -15.29
CA HIS A 62 -8.07 6.50 -16.47
C HIS A 62 -9.25 7.47 -16.32
N LYS A 63 -9.15 8.64 -16.95
CA LYS A 63 -10.27 9.58 -17.06
C LYS A 63 -11.14 9.14 -18.24
N ILE A 64 -12.27 8.52 -17.91
CA ILE A 64 -13.33 8.30 -18.90
C ILE A 64 -13.99 9.66 -19.13
N LEU A 65 -13.75 10.25 -20.29
CA LEU A 65 -14.43 11.48 -20.70
C LEU A 65 -15.89 11.13 -21.05
N MET A 66 -16.83 11.84 -20.44
CA MET A 66 -18.26 11.74 -20.70
C MET A 66 -18.74 13.08 -21.29
N GLU A 67 -19.81 13.05 -22.09
CA GLU A 67 -20.48 14.27 -22.55
C GLU A 67 -21.02 15.07 -21.36
N GLU A 68 -21.07 16.41 -21.47
CA GLU A 68 -21.46 17.32 -20.37
C GLU A 68 -22.86 17.05 -19.83
N ASP A 69 -23.75 16.50 -20.66
CA ASP A 69 -25.14 16.17 -20.36
C ASP A 69 -25.35 14.68 -20.01
N TYR A 70 -24.27 13.90 -19.96
CA TYR A 70 -24.35 12.48 -19.63
C TYR A 70 -24.83 12.26 -18.19
N LYS A 71 -25.82 11.38 -18.03
CA LYS A 71 -26.37 11.00 -16.72
C LYS A 71 -25.88 9.61 -16.34
N PRO A 72 -25.33 9.42 -15.12
CA PRO A 72 -24.94 8.09 -14.66
C PRO A 72 -26.16 7.18 -14.59
N ALA A 73 -26.06 6.00 -15.19
CA ALA A 73 -27.10 4.98 -15.16
C ALA A 73 -26.56 3.72 -14.48
N VAL A 74 -27.39 3.10 -13.63
CA VAL A 74 -27.08 1.82 -12.99
C VAL A 74 -27.94 0.75 -13.64
N GLN A 75 -27.30 -0.24 -14.29
CA GLN A 75 -28.00 -1.40 -14.85
C GLN A 75 -28.09 -2.50 -13.79
N HIS A 76 -29.27 -3.08 -13.61
CA HIS A 76 -29.45 -4.22 -12.71
C HIS A 76 -28.71 -5.44 -13.27
N GLN A 77 -27.88 -6.05 -12.43
CA GLN A 77 -27.18 -7.30 -12.75
C GLN A 77 -28.22 -8.40 -13.00
N ARG A 78 -28.16 -9.04 -14.18
CA ARG A 78 -29.02 -10.20 -14.48
C ARG A 78 -28.54 -11.38 -13.63
N ARG A 79 -29.49 -12.06 -12.99
CA ARG A 79 -29.26 -13.24 -12.18
C ARG A 79 -29.22 -14.49 -13.04
#